data_AF-A0A7J7R0K0-F1
#
_entry.id   AF-A0A7J7R0K0-F1
#
_cell.length_a   1.000
_cell.length_b   1.000
_cell.length_c   1.000
_cell.angle_alpha   90.00
_cell.angle_beta   90.00
_cell.angle_gamma   90.00
#
_symmetry.space_group_name_H-M   'P 1'
#
loop_
_entity.id
_entity.type
_entity.pdbx_description
1 polymer ?
#
loop_
_entity_poly.entity_id
_entity_poly.type
_entity_poly.pdbx_seq_one_letter_code
_entity_poly.pdbx_strand_id
1 'polypeptide(L)'
;MCTNGHLMCAGCFIHLLADARLKEEQATCPNCRCEISKSLCCRNLAVEKAVSELPSECGFCLRQFPRSLLERHQKEECQDRVTQCKYKRIGCPWHGPFHELTVHEAACAHPTKTGNELMEILGEMDQSHRKEMQLYNSIFSLLSFEKIGYTGELPRRPLHTTQARGWRRGVCRAPVSGQWAQAAPDG
;
A
#
# COMPACT_ATOMS: atom_id res chain seq x y z
N MET A 1 -8.32 -19.21 10.08
CA MET A 1 -7.51 -20.15 10.89
C MET A 1 -7.72 -21.54 10.33
N CYS A 2 -6.66 -22.35 10.21
CA CYS A 2 -6.82 -23.76 9.84
C CYS A 2 -7.36 -24.60 11.02
N THR A 3 -7.79 -25.83 10.78
CA THR A 3 -8.28 -26.76 11.81
C THR A 3 -7.27 -27.03 12.93
N ASN A 4 -5.97 -26.98 12.62
CA ASN A 4 -4.87 -27.12 13.58
C ASN A 4 -4.45 -25.82 14.29
N GLY A 5 -5.18 -24.72 14.14
CA GLY A 5 -4.92 -23.48 14.90
C GLY A 5 -4.00 -22.44 14.24
N HIS A 6 -3.40 -22.70 13.08
CA HIS A 6 -2.55 -21.70 12.40
C HIS A 6 -3.37 -20.51 11.88
N LEU A 7 -2.85 -19.31 12.14
CA LEU A 7 -3.43 -18.04 11.73
C LEU A 7 -2.90 -17.62 10.36
N MET A 8 -3.79 -17.07 9.54
CA MET A 8 -3.50 -16.47 8.24
C MET A 8 -4.43 -15.27 8.10
N CYS A 9 -3.98 -14.18 7.48
CA CYS A 9 -4.87 -13.07 7.18
C CYS A 9 -5.83 -13.43 6.05
N ALA A 10 -6.94 -12.69 5.92
CA ALA A 10 -7.94 -12.94 4.89
C ALA A 10 -7.36 -12.89 3.47
N GLY A 11 -6.48 -11.92 3.18
CA GLY A 11 -5.82 -11.79 1.88
C GLY A 11 -4.95 -13.01 1.53
N CYS A 12 -4.06 -13.41 2.44
CA CYS A 12 -3.23 -14.60 2.24
C CYS A 12 -4.06 -15.87 2.07
N PHE A 13 -5.16 -16.01 2.82
CA PHE A 13 -6.07 -17.14 2.66
C PHE A 13 -6.71 -17.18 1.27
N ILE A 14 -7.19 -16.04 0.75
CA ILE A 14 -7.76 -15.95 -0.58
C ILE A 14 -6.72 -16.26 -1.66
N HIS A 15 -5.50 -15.74 -1.52
CA HIS A 15 -4.41 -16.01 -2.46
C HIS A 15 -4.07 -17.50 -2.52
N LEU A 16 -3.97 -18.18 -1.37
CA LEU A 16 -3.71 -19.62 -1.33
C LEU A 16 -4.82 -20.43 -2.02
N LEU A 17 -6.09 -20.06 -1.83
CA LEU A 17 -7.21 -20.70 -2.53
C LEU A 17 -7.18 -20.45 -4.04
N ALA A 18 -6.82 -19.23 -4.46
CA ALA A 18 -6.71 -18.88 -5.87
C ALA A 18 -5.56 -19.63 -6.55
N ASP A 19 -4.40 -19.69 -5.93
CA ASP A 19 -3.21 -20.40 -6.43
C ASP A 19 -3.48 -21.89 -6.60
N ALA A 20 -4.12 -22.52 -5.61
CA ALA A 20 -4.48 -23.94 -5.67
C ALA A 20 -5.43 -24.22 -6.85
N ARG A 21 -6.42 -23.34 -7.06
CA ARG A 21 -7.35 -23.43 -8.20
C ARG A 21 -6.65 -23.29 -9.55
N LEU A 22 -5.67 -22.39 -9.67
CA LEU A 22 -4.91 -22.21 -10.91
C LEU A 22 -4.01 -23.41 -11.24
N LYS A 23 -3.56 -24.14 -10.22
CA LYS A 23 -2.72 -25.34 -10.35
C LYS A 23 -3.51 -26.64 -10.41
N GLU A 24 -4.84 -26.57 -10.30
CA GLU A 24 -5.71 -27.74 -10.17
C GLU A 24 -5.34 -28.64 -8.97
N GLU A 25 -4.83 -28.03 -7.90
CA GLU A 25 -4.41 -28.70 -6.68
C GLU A 25 -5.33 -28.36 -5.50
N GLN A 26 -5.28 -29.18 -4.45
CA GLN A 26 -5.98 -28.89 -3.20
C GLN A 26 -5.21 -27.83 -2.39
N ALA A 27 -5.92 -26.82 -1.90
CA ALA A 27 -5.30 -25.81 -1.05
C ALA A 27 -4.91 -26.41 0.31
N THR A 28 -3.69 -26.13 0.77
CA THR A 28 -3.16 -26.64 2.04
C THR A 28 -2.56 -25.53 2.91
N CYS A 29 -2.58 -25.72 4.23
CA CYS A 29 -1.97 -24.79 5.17
C CYS A 29 -0.44 -24.76 4.97
N PRO A 30 0.19 -23.57 4.84
CA PRO A 30 1.64 -23.48 4.67
C PRO A 30 2.46 -24.06 5.82
N ASN A 31 1.90 -24.06 7.04
CA ASN A 31 2.60 -24.50 8.25
C ASN A 31 2.47 -26.00 8.50
N CYS A 32 1.24 -26.56 8.43
CA CYS A 32 0.98 -27.95 8.79
C CYS A 32 0.45 -28.82 7.65
N ARG A 33 0.27 -28.25 6.45
CA ARG A 33 -0.20 -28.94 5.23
C ARG A 33 -1.58 -29.60 5.34
N CYS A 34 -2.34 -29.32 6.39
CA CYS A 34 -3.73 -29.75 6.44
C CYS A 34 -4.52 -29.09 5.30
N GLU A 35 -5.55 -29.76 4.82
CA GLU A 35 -6.47 -29.19 3.83
C GLU A 35 -7.11 -27.91 4.36
N ILE A 36 -7.22 -26.90 3.50
CA ILE A 36 -7.90 -25.64 3.81
C ILE A 36 -8.99 -25.37 2.77
N SER A 37 -10.13 -24.88 3.24
CA SER A 37 -11.26 -24.50 2.40
C SER A 37 -12.10 -23.43 3.13
N LYS A 38 -13.06 -22.83 2.42
CA LYS A 38 -13.97 -21.83 3.01
C LYS A 38 -14.83 -22.38 4.15
N SER A 39 -15.12 -23.69 4.15
CA SER A 39 -15.93 -24.35 5.18
C SER A 39 -15.10 -24.90 6.34
N LEU A 40 -13.86 -25.33 6.08
CA LEU A 40 -12.97 -25.89 7.10
C LEU A 40 -12.27 -24.84 7.95
N CYS A 41 -12.05 -23.65 7.40
CA CYS A 41 -11.34 -22.57 8.08
C CYS A 41 -12.31 -21.59 8.74
N CYS A 42 -12.04 -21.22 9.99
CA CYS A 42 -12.84 -20.25 10.73
C CYS A 42 -12.16 -18.87 10.81
N ARG A 43 -12.98 -17.82 10.89
CA ARG A 43 -12.55 -16.46 11.22
C ARG A 43 -12.37 -16.34 12.73
N ASN A 44 -11.24 -15.80 13.18
CA ASN A 44 -10.97 -15.63 14.61
C ASN A 44 -11.11 -14.15 15.00
N LEU A 45 -12.30 -13.78 15.47
CA LEU A 45 -12.63 -12.41 15.88
C LEU A 45 -11.82 -11.94 17.10
N ALA A 46 -11.47 -12.85 18.03
CA ALA A 46 -10.67 -12.49 19.19
C ALA A 46 -9.25 -12.09 18.80
N VAL A 47 -8.64 -12.85 17.89
CA VAL A 47 -7.33 -12.51 17.30
C VAL A 47 -7.41 -11.21 16.51
N GLU A 48 -8.46 -11.02 15.71
CA GLU A 48 -8.66 -9.76 14.98
C GLU A 48 -8.76 -8.56 15.92
N LYS A 49 -9.53 -8.69 17.01
CA LYS A 49 -9.66 -7.64 18.02
C LYS A 49 -8.31 -7.35 18.68
N ALA A 50 -7.58 -8.37 19.14
CA ALA A 50 -6.26 -8.19 19.74
C ALA A 50 -5.27 -7.53 18.76
N VAL A 51 -5.28 -7.95 17.49
CA VAL A 51 -4.47 -7.36 16.42
C VAL A 51 -4.83 -5.89 16.20
N SER A 52 -6.11 -5.52 16.30
CA SER A 52 -6.58 -4.15 16.15
C SER A 52 -6.15 -3.22 17.30
N GLU A 53 -5.91 -3.79 18.48
CA GLU A 53 -5.48 -3.06 19.69
C GLU A 53 -3.95 -2.89 19.76
N LEU A 54 -3.19 -3.60 18.91
CA LEU A 54 -1.73 -3.47 18.90
C LEU A 54 -1.29 -2.03 18.60
N PRO A 55 -0.27 -1.53 19.32
CA PRO A 55 0.22 -0.17 19.15
C PRO A 55 0.87 0.00 17.78
N SER A 56 0.67 1.15 17.18
CA SER A 56 1.28 1.57 15.92
C SER A 56 1.49 3.07 15.92
N GLU A 57 2.54 3.50 15.25
CA GLU A 57 3.01 4.87 15.28
C GLU A 57 2.34 5.72 14.19
N CYS A 58 1.97 6.95 14.53
CA CYS A 58 1.51 7.93 13.56
C CYS A 58 2.69 8.50 12.77
N GLY A 59 2.67 8.35 11.44
CA GLY A 59 3.69 8.90 10.54
C GLY A 59 3.81 10.43 10.50
N PHE A 60 2.93 11.17 11.20
CA PHE A 60 3.01 12.63 11.29
C PHE A 60 3.55 13.11 12.65
N CYS A 61 2.92 12.67 13.74
CA CYS A 61 3.26 13.14 15.10
C CYS A 61 4.12 12.15 15.92
N LEU A 62 4.45 10.99 15.34
CA LEU A 62 5.27 9.92 15.94
C LEU A 62 4.75 9.36 17.28
N ARG A 63 3.47 9.61 17.60
CA ARG A 63 2.81 9.06 18.80
C ARG A 63 2.21 7.69 18.50
N GLN A 64 2.13 6.85 19.54
CA GLN A 64 1.55 5.52 19.45
C GLN A 64 0.03 5.55 19.64
N PHE A 65 -0.67 4.83 18.77
CA PHE A 65 -2.12 4.62 18.83
C PHE A 65 -2.44 3.14 18.56
N PRO A 66 -3.57 2.63 19.07
CA PRO A 66 -4.11 1.35 18.62
C PRO A 66 -4.31 1.38 17.10
N ARG A 67 -3.98 0.29 16.39
CA ARG A 67 -4.15 0.20 14.94
C ARG A 67 -5.56 0.56 14.46
N SER A 68 -6.58 0.20 15.24
CA SER A 68 -7.99 0.54 14.95
C SER A 68 -8.27 2.05 14.95
N LEU A 69 -7.50 2.85 15.69
CA LEU A 69 -7.70 4.30 15.81
C LEU A 69 -6.73 5.10 14.94
N LEU A 70 -5.64 4.49 14.48
CA LEU A 70 -4.56 5.18 13.77
C LEU A 70 -5.04 5.88 12.50
N GLU A 71 -5.88 5.24 11.69
CA GLU A 71 -6.39 5.82 10.45
C GLU A 71 -7.24 7.08 10.72
N ARG A 72 -8.18 6.98 11.67
CA ARG A 72 -9.02 8.10 12.09
C ARG A 72 -8.17 9.24 12.67
N HIS A 73 -7.18 8.91 13.49
CA HIS A 73 -6.25 9.88 14.03
C HIS A 73 -5.53 10.63 12.90
N GLN A 74 -4.90 9.92 11.97
CA GLN A 74 -4.16 10.51 10.85
C GLN A 74 -5.02 11.42 9.98
N LYS A 75 -6.29 11.06 9.77
CA LYS A 75 -7.20 11.78 8.89
C LYS A 75 -7.83 13.00 9.55
N GLU A 76 -8.21 12.90 10.83
CA GLU A 76 -9.13 13.86 11.46
C GLU A 76 -8.56 14.54 12.71
N GLU A 77 -7.79 13.83 13.53
CA GLU A 77 -7.41 14.30 14.87
C GLU A 77 -5.96 14.81 14.96
N CYS A 78 -5.09 14.32 14.09
CA CYS A 78 -3.66 14.60 14.14
C CYS A 78 -3.39 16.07 13.83
N GLN A 79 -2.71 16.77 14.74
CA GLN A 79 -2.34 18.19 14.60
C GLN A 79 -1.21 18.41 13.59
N ASP A 80 -0.44 17.36 13.32
CA ASP A 80 0.68 17.38 12.37
C ASP A 80 0.30 16.80 11.01
N ARG A 81 -0.98 16.43 10.81
CA ARG A 81 -1.47 15.98 9.51
C ARG A 81 -1.31 17.10 8.49
N VAL A 82 -0.91 16.74 7.28
CA VAL A 82 -0.79 17.69 6.18
C VAL A 82 -2.20 18.08 5.72
N THR A 83 -2.49 19.38 5.80
CA THR A 83 -3.75 19.98 5.36
C THR A 83 -3.50 21.04 4.31
N GLN A 84 -4.57 21.39 3.60
CA GLN A 84 -4.54 22.36 2.51
C GLN A 84 -5.39 23.56 2.90
N CYS A 85 -4.99 24.75 2.45
CA CYS A 85 -5.75 25.97 2.68
C CYS A 85 -7.15 25.88 2.08
N LYS A 86 -8.17 26.44 2.75
CA LYS A 86 -9.54 26.56 2.20
C LYS A 86 -9.59 27.25 0.84
N TYR A 87 -8.63 28.15 0.55
CA TYR A 87 -8.50 28.86 -0.72
C TYR A 87 -7.67 28.11 -1.76
N LYS A 88 -7.36 26.82 -1.57
CA LYS A 88 -6.72 26.00 -2.61
C LYS A 88 -7.51 25.98 -3.92
N ARG A 89 -8.85 26.07 -3.85
CA ARG A 89 -9.73 26.18 -5.03
C ARG A 89 -9.50 27.46 -5.85
N ILE A 90 -8.92 28.48 -5.22
CA ILE A 90 -8.57 29.77 -5.80
C ILE A 90 -7.05 29.82 -6.12
N GLY A 91 -6.38 28.67 -6.02
CA GLY A 91 -4.96 28.52 -6.34
C GLY A 91 -3.99 28.83 -5.22
N CYS A 92 -4.41 28.76 -3.96
CA CYS A 92 -3.45 28.79 -2.85
C CYS A 92 -2.60 27.51 -2.84
N PRO A 93 -1.25 27.60 -2.98
CA PRO A 93 -0.38 26.42 -3.01
C PRO A 93 -0.04 25.88 -1.61
N TRP A 94 -0.50 26.58 -0.56
CA TRP A 94 -0.14 26.25 0.81
C TRP A 94 -0.66 24.87 1.22
N HIS A 95 0.28 24.09 1.75
CA HIS A 95 0.05 22.82 2.41
C HIS A 95 1.00 22.73 3.60
N GLY A 96 0.49 22.32 4.75
CA GLY A 96 1.27 22.30 5.98
C GLY A 96 0.56 21.57 7.12
N PRO A 97 1.21 21.49 8.30
CA PRO A 97 0.59 20.92 9.50
C PRO A 97 -0.72 21.61 9.84
N PHE A 98 -1.70 20.85 10.34
CA PHE A 98 -3.01 21.39 10.68
C PHE A 98 -2.95 22.50 11.74
N HIS A 99 -2.03 22.42 12.69
CA HIS A 99 -1.90 23.47 13.71
C HIS A 99 -1.51 24.84 13.13
N GLU A 100 -0.78 24.88 12.01
CA GLU A 100 -0.40 26.11 11.30
C GLU A 100 -1.50 26.63 10.36
N LEU A 101 -2.50 25.81 10.03
CA LEU A 101 -3.56 26.18 9.10
C LEU A 101 -4.31 27.43 9.55
N THR A 102 -4.62 27.53 10.84
CA THR A 102 -5.36 28.69 11.38
C THR A 102 -4.58 30.00 11.21
N VAL A 103 -3.27 29.96 11.43
CA VAL A 103 -2.37 31.10 11.25
C VAL A 103 -2.29 31.47 9.77
N HIS A 104 -2.13 30.47 8.89
CA HIS A 104 -2.12 30.70 7.45
C HIS A 104 -3.45 31.29 6.96
N GLU A 105 -4.59 30.77 7.40
CA GLU A 105 -5.90 31.25 6.94
C GLU A 105 -6.17 32.71 7.32
N ALA A 106 -5.65 33.16 8.47
CA ALA A 106 -5.73 34.56 8.88
C ALA A 106 -4.81 35.47 8.05
N ALA A 107 -3.67 34.96 7.60
CA ALA A 107 -2.67 35.70 6.82
C ALA A 107 -2.74 35.45 5.31
N CYS A 108 -3.73 34.68 4.83
CA CYS A 108 -3.78 34.26 3.44
C CYS A 108 -4.04 35.48 2.53
N ALA A 109 -3.19 35.68 1.52
CA ALA A 109 -3.34 36.77 0.56
C ALA A 109 -4.31 36.46 -0.60
N HIS A 110 -4.72 35.19 -0.77
CA HIS A 110 -5.61 34.78 -1.87
C HIS A 110 -7.02 35.42 -1.83
N PRO A 111 -7.63 35.68 -0.67
CA PRO A 111 -8.90 36.41 -0.58
C PRO A 111 -8.82 37.86 -1.09
N THR A 112 -7.63 38.48 -1.02
CA THR A 112 -7.42 39.87 -1.41
C THR A 112 -6.85 40.02 -2.82
N LYS A 113 -6.60 38.91 -3.54
CA LYS A 113 -6.12 38.93 -4.93
C LYS A 113 -7.20 39.43 -5.89
N THR A 114 -6.78 40.15 -6.92
CA THR A 114 -7.69 40.65 -7.96
C THR A 114 -8.13 39.54 -8.90
N GLY A 115 -9.30 39.68 -9.52
CA GLY A 115 -9.85 38.66 -10.42
C GLY A 115 -8.92 38.31 -11.59
N ASN A 116 -8.13 39.28 -12.09
CA ASN A 116 -7.19 39.03 -13.19
C ASN A 116 -6.03 38.12 -12.76
N GLU A 117 -5.46 38.36 -11.58
CA GLU A 117 -4.40 37.52 -10.99
C GLU A 117 -4.91 36.10 -10.70
N LEU A 118 -6.18 35.96 -10.28
CA LEU A 118 -6.79 34.65 -10.06
C LEU A 118 -7.00 33.87 -11.36
N MET A 119 -7.38 34.54 -12.45
CA MET A 119 -7.55 33.91 -13.76
C MET A 119 -6.24 33.37 -14.32
N GLU A 120 -5.13 34.07 -14.10
CA GLU A 120 -3.80 33.62 -14.50
C GLU A 120 -3.38 32.36 -13.72
N ILE A 121 -3.51 32.38 -12.37
CA ILE A 121 -3.20 31.24 -11.51
C ILE A 121 -4.06 30.02 -11.85
N LEU A 122 -5.37 30.21 -12.03
CA LEU A 122 -6.28 29.14 -12.40
C LEU A 122 -5.97 28.58 -13.80
N GLY A 123 -5.56 29.43 -14.74
CA GLY A 123 -5.13 29.00 -16.07
C GLY A 123 -3.90 28.10 -16.04
N GLU A 124 -2.90 28.41 -15.21
CA GLU A 124 -1.72 27.57 -15.01
C GLU A 124 -2.05 26.22 -14.37
N MET A 125 -2.96 26.24 -13.38
CA MET A 125 -3.44 25.02 -12.72
C MET A 125 -4.19 24.11 -13.72
N ASP A 126 -5.09 24.68 -14.52
CA ASP A 126 -5.82 23.95 -15.55
C ASP A 126 -4.89 23.35 -16.59
N GLN A 127 -3.87 24.09 -17.02
CA GLN A 127 -2.89 23.58 -17.97
C GLN A 127 -2.07 22.43 -17.37
N SER A 128 -1.67 22.54 -16.11
CA SER A 128 -0.94 21.49 -15.39
C SER A 128 -1.79 20.23 -15.23
N HIS A 129 -3.06 20.39 -14.84
CA HIS A 129 -4.01 19.29 -14.72
C HIS A 129 -4.27 18.61 -16.09
N ARG A 130 -4.37 19.37 -17.17
CA ARG A 130 -4.49 18.82 -18.54
C ARG A 130 -3.27 17.99 -18.92
N LYS A 131 -2.05 18.46 -18.64
CA LYS A 131 -0.81 17.71 -18.89
C LYS A 131 -0.79 16.40 -18.09
N GLU A 132 -1.18 16.44 -16.83
CA GLU A 132 -1.26 15.24 -15.98
C GLU A 132 -2.28 14.24 -16.53
N MET A 133 -3.47 14.71 -16.92
CA MET A 133 -4.48 13.87 -17.57
C MET A 133 -4.00 13.27 -18.89
N GLN A 134 -3.22 14.01 -19.68
CA GLN A 134 -2.60 13.48 -20.89
C GLN A 134 -1.59 12.36 -20.58
N LEU A 135 -0.81 12.48 -19.52
CA LEU A 135 0.11 11.43 -19.06
C LEU A 135 -0.66 10.18 -18.62
N TYR A 136 -1.70 10.33 -17.80
CA TYR A 136 -2.53 9.19 -17.40
C TYR A 136 -3.19 8.51 -18.60
N ASN A 137 -3.73 9.28 -19.54
CA ASN A 137 -4.30 8.73 -20.78
C ASN A 137 -3.25 8.02 -21.62
N SER A 138 -2.01 8.52 -21.65
CA SER A 138 -0.89 7.87 -22.35
C SER A 138 -0.52 6.55 -21.68
N ILE A 139 -0.39 6.53 -20.35
CA ILE A 139 -0.15 5.32 -19.56
C ILE A 139 -1.27 4.31 -19.80
N PHE A 140 -2.53 4.75 -19.68
CA PHE A 140 -3.69 3.90 -19.92
C PHE A 140 -3.69 3.32 -21.34
N SER A 141 -3.34 4.12 -22.35
CA SER A 141 -3.26 3.67 -23.75
C SER A 141 -2.11 2.68 -24.01
N LEU A 142 -1.03 2.74 -23.22
CA LEU A 142 0.10 1.79 -23.31
C LEU A 142 -0.20 0.48 -22.59
N LEU A 143 -0.92 0.56 -21.47
CA LEU A 143 -1.30 -0.60 -20.64
C LEU A 143 -2.62 -1.23 -21.06
N SER A 144 -3.39 -0.59 -21.96
CA SER A 144 -4.62 -1.16 -22.50
C SER A 144 -4.29 -2.37 -23.38
N PHE A 145 -5.04 -3.44 -23.14
CA PHE A 145 -4.85 -4.76 -23.74
C PHE A 145 -4.85 -4.78 -25.27
N GLU A 146 -5.40 -3.76 -25.92
CA GLU A 146 -5.49 -3.66 -27.39
C GLU A 146 -4.11 -3.48 -28.05
N LYS A 147 -3.07 -3.01 -27.33
CA LYS A 147 -1.68 -2.93 -27.82
C LYS A 147 -0.73 -4.01 -27.28
N ILE A 148 -1.20 -4.85 -26.36
CA ILE A 148 -0.43 -6.01 -25.84
C ILE A 148 -0.86 -7.31 -26.54
N GLY A 149 -1.87 -7.25 -27.42
CA GLY A 149 -2.18 -8.32 -28.37
C GLY A 149 -1.33 -8.22 -29.63
N TYR A 150 -0.63 -9.30 -30.00
CA TYR A 150 0.13 -9.49 -31.24
C TYR A 150 1.50 -8.80 -31.34
N THR A 151 2.49 -9.27 -30.59
CA THR A 151 3.84 -9.51 -31.16
C THR A 151 4.53 -10.59 -30.33
N GLY A 152 4.63 -11.79 -30.88
CA GLY A 152 5.39 -12.88 -30.26
C GLY A 152 4.72 -14.24 -30.39
N GLU A 153 4.43 -14.65 -31.62
CA GLU A 153 4.56 -16.06 -31.97
C GLU A 153 6.01 -16.47 -31.67
N LEU A 154 6.30 -16.84 -30.42
CA LEU A 154 7.46 -17.67 -30.14
C LEU A 154 7.12 -19.05 -30.67
N PRO A 155 7.87 -19.60 -31.64
CA PRO A 155 7.71 -20.99 -32.01
C PRO A 155 7.83 -21.82 -30.74
N ARG A 156 6.77 -22.56 -30.40
CA ARG A 156 6.80 -23.57 -29.35
C ARG A 156 8.02 -24.45 -29.62
N ARG A 157 9.08 -24.29 -28.81
CA ARG A 157 10.22 -25.21 -28.87
C ARG A 157 9.70 -26.62 -28.57
N PRO A 158 10.10 -27.65 -29.34
CA PRO A 158 9.61 -29.00 -29.12
C PRO A 158 9.94 -29.50 -27.72
N LEU A 159 9.00 -30.23 -27.13
CA LEU A 159 9.19 -31.00 -25.91
C LEU A 159 10.33 -32.02 -26.16
N HIS A 160 11.52 -31.78 -25.60
CA HIS A 160 12.51 -32.84 -25.47
C HIS A 160 12.32 -33.52 -24.12
N THR A 161 11.66 -34.67 -24.16
CA THR A 161 11.80 -35.72 -23.16
C THR A 161 13.26 -36.18 -23.13
N THR A 162 13.92 -36.08 -21.97
CA THR A 162 14.99 -36.99 -21.50
C THR A 162 15.49 -36.58 -20.10
N GLN A 163 14.99 -37.31 -19.10
CA GLN A 163 15.71 -37.95 -17.99
C GLN A 163 16.79 -37.19 -17.17
N ALA A 164 16.45 -37.00 -15.89
CA ALA A 164 17.28 -37.10 -14.68
C ALA A 164 18.56 -36.24 -14.54
N ARG A 165 18.53 -35.31 -13.56
CA ARG A 165 19.41 -35.31 -12.35
C ARG A 165 19.03 -34.13 -11.43
N GLY A 166 19.01 -34.43 -10.13
CA GLY A 166 18.32 -33.64 -9.10
C GLY A 166 18.87 -32.25 -8.82
N TRP A 167 17.96 -31.37 -8.39
CA TRP A 167 18.28 -30.08 -7.79
C TRP A 167 17.74 -30.06 -6.35
N ARG A 168 18.68 -29.89 -5.41
CA ARG A 168 18.40 -29.83 -3.97
C ARG A 168 17.55 -28.60 -3.64
N ARG A 169 16.64 -28.77 -2.68
CA ARG A 169 15.87 -27.70 -2.03
C ARG A 169 16.82 -26.69 -1.39
N GLY A 170 16.85 -25.45 -1.89
CA GLY A 170 17.39 -24.31 -1.18
C GLY A 170 16.34 -23.78 -0.19
N VAL A 171 16.62 -23.91 1.10
CA VAL A 171 15.84 -23.31 2.18
C VAL A 171 16.22 -21.83 2.26
N CYS A 172 15.30 -20.93 1.90
CA CYS A 172 15.48 -19.51 2.17
C CYS A 172 15.24 -19.25 3.67
N ARG A 173 16.31 -19.18 4.47
CA ARG A 173 16.27 -18.59 5.82
C ARG A 173 16.20 -17.07 5.68
N ALA A 174 15.19 -16.45 6.29
CA ALA A 174 15.17 -15.01 6.51
C ALA A 174 16.15 -14.63 7.63
N PRO A 175 16.87 -13.49 7.54
CA PRO A 175 17.77 -13.04 8.60
C PRO A 175 16.99 -12.43 9.76
N VAL A 176 17.32 -12.88 10.98
CA VAL A 176 16.87 -12.31 12.24
C VAL A 176 17.70 -11.06 12.56
N SER A 177 16.98 -10.06 13.04
CA SER A 177 17.36 -8.74 13.55
C SER A 177 18.71 -8.60 14.26
N GLY A 178 19.34 -7.45 14.00
CA GLY A 178 20.62 -7.00 14.56
C GLY A 178 20.59 -6.71 16.06
N GLN A 179 21.72 -7.06 16.70
CA GLN A 179 22.07 -6.68 18.06
C GLN A 179 22.82 -5.35 18.04
N TRP A 180 22.43 -4.47 18.97
CA TRP A 180 23.07 -3.20 19.23
C TRP A 180 24.34 -3.47 20.05
N ALA A 181 25.51 -3.17 19.48
CA ALA A 181 26.76 -3.20 20.22
C ALA A 181 27.03 -1.80 20.81
N GLN A 182 27.04 -1.72 22.14
CA GLN A 182 27.58 -0.60 22.89
C GLN A 182 29.11 -0.62 22.76
N ALA A 183 29.71 0.50 22.35
CA ALA A 183 31.15 0.74 22.43
C ALA A 183 31.40 1.82 23.49
N ALA A 184 32.03 1.43 24.59
CA ALA A 184 32.70 2.34 25.52
C ALA A 184 34.16 2.54 25.04
N PRO A 185 34.76 3.73 25.19
CA PRO A 185 36.19 3.91 24.98
C PRO A 185 36.96 3.74 26.30
N ASP A 186 37.97 2.87 26.29
CA ASP A 186 39.07 2.87 27.25
C ASP A 186 40.32 3.38 26.53
N GLY A 187 41.02 4.35 27.12
CA GLY A 187 42.35 4.82 26.69
C GLY A 187 42.53 6.32 26.76
#